data_AF-A0A2K2FVB4-F1
#
_entry.id   AF-A0A2K2FVB4-F1
#
_cell.length_a   1.000
_cell.length_b   1.000
_cell.length_c   1.000
_cell.angle_alpha   90.00
_cell.angle_beta   90.00
_cell.angle_gamma   90.00
#
_symmetry.space_group_name_H-M   'P 1'
#
loop_
_entity.id
_entity.type
_entity.pdbx_description
1 polymer ?
#
loop_
_entity_poly.entity_id
_entity_poly.type
_entity_poly.pdbx_seq_one_letter_code
_entity_poly.pdbx_strand_id
1 'polypeptide(L)'
;MKTPYDAALRVRQRELDEVSSAIRAEAGALGAVEQQRARVAAALVREADLAAADITLVSPGWQQRMRGERQALSAREAQMQARLNALRDVAVDAYGVLRGIENAADDYRAEALRSAAAAEQSATDDISAAAFLRTLRAR
;
A
#
# COMPACT_ATOMS: atom_id res chain seq x y z
N MET A 1 -17.07 -13.46 -16.17
CA MET A 1 -16.11 -14.42 -16.76
C MET A 1 -14.98 -14.63 -15.76
N LYS A 2 -14.70 -15.87 -15.37
CA LYS A 2 -13.62 -16.19 -14.43
C LYS A 2 -12.29 -16.17 -15.19
N THR A 3 -11.26 -15.47 -14.70
CA THR A 3 -9.95 -15.46 -15.37
C THR A 3 -8.98 -16.42 -14.67
N PRO A 4 -7.96 -16.95 -15.37
CA PRO A 4 -6.89 -17.73 -14.74
C PRO A 4 -6.13 -16.94 -13.65
N TYR A 5 -6.20 -15.61 -13.70
CA TYR A 5 -5.51 -14.70 -12.79
C TYR A 5 -6.27 -14.44 -11.48
N ASP A 6 -7.54 -14.83 -11.37
CA ASP A 6 -8.40 -14.50 -10.22
C ASP A 6 -7.83 -15.00 -8.88
N ALA A 7 -7.16 -16.17 -8.88
CA ALA A 7 -6.52 -16.70 -7.69
C ALA A 7 -5.31 -15.87 -7.26
N ALA A 8 -4.47 -15.48 -8.22
CA ALA A 8 -3.30 -14.64 -7.97
C ALA A 8 -3.72 -13.24 -7.49
N LEU A 9 -4.74 -12.63 -8.11
CA LEU A 9 -5.30 -11.35 -7.69
C LEU A 9 -5.76 -11.36 -6.23
N ARG A 10 -6.47 -12.42 -5.82
CA ARG A 10 -6.93 -12.54 -4.41
C ARG A 10 -5.78 -12.65 -3.42
N VAL A 11 -4.72 -13.38 -3.77
CA VAL A 11 -3.54 -13.52 -2.90
C VAL A 11 -2.83 -12.18 -2.78
N ARG A 12 -2.55 -11.51 -3.90
CA ARG A 12 -1.87 -10.21 -3.91
C ARG A 12 -2.67 -9.11 -3.22
N GLN A 13 -3.99 -9.12 -3.36
CA GLN A 13 -4.84 -8.17 -2.63
C GLN A 13 -4.71 -8.34 -1.12
N ARG A 14 -4.71 -9.58 -0.61
CA ARG A 14 -4.54 -9.85 0.83
C ARG A 14 -3.18 -9.40 1.34
N GLU A 15 -2.12 -9.70 0.59
CA GLU A 15 -0.77 -9.24 0.94
C GLU A 15 -0.70 -7.70 0.99
N LEU A 16 -1.31 -7.01 0.04
CA LEU A 16 -1.38 -5.55 0.04
C LEU A 16 -2.18 -5.00 1.23
N ASP A 17 -3.29 -5.65 1.59
CA ASP A 17 -4.11 -5.29 2.74
C ASP A 17 -3.33 -5.47 4.05
N GLU A 18 -2.56 -6.56 4.18
CA GLU A 18 -1.68 -6.84 5.32
C GLU A 18 -0.59 -5.76 5.46
N VAL A 19 0.12 -5.44 4.37
CA VAL A 19 1.14 -4.37 4.37
C VAL A 19 0.52 -3.02 4.70
N SER A 20 -0.65 -2.71 4.14
CA SER A 20 -1.38 -1.46 4.42
C SER A 20 -1.82 -1.35 5.88
N SER A 21 -2.14 -2.48 6.51
CA SER A 21 -2.45 -2.56 7.95
C SER A 21 -1.20 -2.32 8.79
N ALA A 22 -0.07 -2.95 8.44
CA ALA A 22 1.21 -2.76 9.11
C ALA A 22 1.69 -1.30 9.05
N ILE A 23 1.57 -0.65 7.88
CA ILE A 23 1.90 0.78 7.71
C ILE A 23 1.06 1.64 8.64
N ARG A 24 -0.25 1.38 8.73
CA ARG A 24 -1.15 2.14 9.61
C ARG A 24 -0.78 1.97 11.09
N ALA A 25 -0.46 0.76 11.50
CA ALA A 25 -0.03 0.47 12.87
C ALA A 25 1.28 1.20 13.22
N GLU A 26 2.30 1.10 12.37
CA GLU A 26 3.59 1.76 12.58
C GLU A 26 3.48 3.29 12.52
N ALA A 27 2.66 3.84 11.62
CA ALA A 27 2.39 5.28 11.56
C ALA A 27 1.73 5.78 12.86
N GLY A 28 0.78 5.03 13.41
CA GLY A 28 0.15 5.35 14.69
C GLY A 28 1.14 5.30 15.85
N ALA A 29 2.01 4.29 15.89
CA ALA A 29 3.06 4.15 16.90
C ALA A 29 4.09 5.29 16.82
N LEU A 30 4.49 5.67 15.60
CA LEU A 30 5.39 6.81 15.36
C LEU A 30 4.78 8.12 15.87
N GLY A 31 3.51 8.38 15.56
CA GLY A 31 2.81 9.57 16.05
C GLY A 31 2.76 9.65 17.58
N ALA A 32 2.63 8.51 18.27
CA ALA A 32 2.70 8.48 19.73
C ALA A 32 4.10 8.84 20.26
N VAL A 33 5.17 8.37 19.61
CA VAL A 33 6.56 8.71 19.97
C VAL A 33 6.85 10.18 19.70
N GLU A 34 6.39 10.73 18.58
CA GLU A 34 6.54 12.16 18.26
C GLU A 34 5.86 13.05 19.31
N GLN A 35 4.65 12.68 19.74
CA GLN A 35 3.94 13.38 20.82
C GLN A 35 4.70 13.30 22.15
N GLN A 36 5.25 12.13 22.50
CA GLN A 36 6.08 11.99 23.70
C GLN A 36 7.33 12.86 23.62
N ARG A 37 8.02 12.88 22.47
CA ARG A 37 9.19 13.73 22.24
C ARG A 37 8.86 15.21 22.39
N ALA A 38 7.73 15.65 21.84
CA ALA A 38 7.26 17.03 21.99
C ALA A 38 6.98 17.39 23.46
N ARG A 39 6.39 16.47 24.24
CA ARG A 39 6.15 16.65 25.68
C ARG A 39 7.46 16.78 26.47
N VAL A 40 8.44 15.92 26.21
CA VAL A 40 9.77 15.97 26.85
C VAL A 40 10.50 17.27 26.49
N ALA A 41 10.44 17.69 25.23
CA ALA A 41 11.02 18.96 24.79
C ALA A 41 10.37 20.16 25.50
N ALA A 42 9.03 20.20 25.58
CA ALA A 42 8.31 21.26 26.28
C ALA A 42 8.63 21.27 27.80
N ALA A 43 8.81 20.10 28.41
CA ALA A 43 9.21 20.01 29.82
C ALA A 43 10.63 20.57 30.04
N LEU A 44 11.58 20.26 29.16
CA LEU A 44 12.93 20.81 29.22
C LEU A 44 12.96 22.34 29.07
N VAL A 45 12.11 22.89 28.19
CA VAL A 45 11.97 24.36 28.05
C VAL A 45 11.44 24.97 29.34
N ARG A 46 10.37 24.41 29.93
CA ARG A 46 9.82 24.89 31.20
C ARG A 46 10.84 24.88 32.34
N GLU A 47 11.65 23.82 32.43
CA GLU A 47 12.73 23.77 33.44
C GLU A 47 13.77 24.86 33.20
N ALA A 48 14.12 25.15 31.95
CA ALA A 48 15.05 26.22 31.62
C ALA A 48 14.49 27.61 31.98
N ASP A 49 13.19 27.83 31.79
CA ASP A 49 12.50 29.06 32.20
C ASP A 49 12.50 29.22 33.73
N LEU A 50 12.25 28.14 34.47
CA LEU A 50 12.34 28.13 35.94
C LEU A 50 13.76 28.40 36.43
N ALA A 51 14.76 27.79 35.80
CA ALA A 51 16.18 28.01 36.09
C ALA A 51 16.61 29.47 35.90
N ALA A 52 16.05 30.14 34.89
CA ALA A 52 16.33 31.54 34.61
C ALA A 52 15.72 32.46 35.67
N ALA A 53 14.59 32.08 36.26
CA ALA A 53 13.96 32.81 37.35
C ALA A 53 14.66 32.57 38.70
N ASP A 54 15.05 31.34 39.00
CA ASP A 54 15.77 30.95 40.21
C ASP A 54 16.59 29.67 39.98
N ILE A 55 17.92 29.82 40.00
CA ILE A 55 18.88 28.72 39.79
C ILE A 55 18.78 27.62 40.85
N THR A 56 18.28 27.93 42.05
CA THR A 56 18.15 26.96 43.16
C THR A 56 17.02 25.97 42.95
N LEU A 57 16.07 26.28 42.04
CA LEU A 57 14.95 25.41 41.70
C LEU A 57 15.31 24.32 40.69
N VAL A 58 16.53 24.35 40.12
CA VAL A 58 16.98 23.41 39.10
C VAL A 58 17.29 22.05 39.68
N SER A 59 16.87 20.98 38.99
CA SER A 59 17.28 19.60 39.32
C SER A 59 18.21 19.01 38.24
N PRO A 60 19.55 19.00 38.47
CA PRO A 60 20.50 18.43 37.50
C PRO A 60 20.25 16.96 37.18
N GLY A 61 19.84 16.17 38.18
CA GLY A 61 19.49 14.75 38.00
C GLY A 61 18.26 14.56 37.12
N TRP A 62 17.24 15.41 37.27
CA TRP A 62 16.07 15.41 36.38
C TRP A 62 16.46 15.80 34.95
N GLN A 63 17.26 16.85 34.77
CA GLN A 63 17.71 17.29 33.45
C GLN A 63 18.48 16.20 32.72
N GLN A 64 19.38 15.50 33.41
CA GLN A 64 20.14 14.41 32.82
C GLN A 64 19.22 13.25 32.37
N ARG A 65 18.24 12.87 33.20
CA ARG A 65 17.23 11.86 32.81
C ARG A 65 16.44 12.28 31.59
N MET A 66 15.93 13.52 31.55
CA MET A 66 15.12 14.02 30.44
C MET A 66 15.91 14.13 29.13
N ARG A 67 17.21 14.47 29.20
CA ARG A 67 18.11 14.42 28.03
C ARG A 67 18.29 12.99 27.52
N GLY A 68 18.50 12.04 28.41
CA GLY A 68 18.57 10.61 28.06
C GLY A 68 17.27 10.10 27.44
N GLU A 69 16.12 10.46 28.01
CA GLU A 69 14.80 10.12 27.48
C GLU A 69 14.58 10.71 26.08
N ARG A 70 14.93 11.98 25.86
CA ARG A 70 14.88 12.62 24.54
C ARG A 70 15.74 11.89 23.51
N GLN A 71 16.95 11.49 23.88
CA GLN A 71 17.84 10.73 22.98
C GLN A 71 17.25 9.36 22.65
N ALA A 72 16.72 8.64 23.64
CA ALA A 72 16.09 7.35 23.44
C ALA A 72 14.85 7.45 22.52
N LEU A 73 14.00 8.47 22.74
CA LEU A 73 12.85 8.73 21.88
C LEU A 73 13.26 9.07 20.44
N SER A 74 14.31 9.89 20.27
CA SER A 74 14.83 10.22 18.93
C SER A 74 15.39 9.01 18.18
N ALA A 75 16.10 8.12 18.89
CA ALA A 75 16.60 6.88 18.29
C ALA A 75 15.45 5.94 17.90
N ARG A 76 14.42 5.84 18.75
CA ARG A 76 13.22 5.04 18.48
C ARG A 76 12.43 5.58 17.29
N GLU A 77 12.26 6.88 17.20
CA GLU A 77 11.61 7.55 16.07
C GLU A 77 12.35 7.27 14.75
N ALA A 78 13.67 7.42 14.73
CA ALA A 78 14.48 7.11 13.55
C ALA A 78 14.33 5.64 13.12
N GLN A 79 14.32 4.71 14.09
CA GLN A 79 14.10 3.28 13.81
C GLN A 79 12.70 3.02 13.24
N MET A 80 11.66 3.63 13.82
CA MET A 80 10.28 3.50 13.34
C MET A 80 10.11 4.09 11.94
N GLN A 81 10.70 5.26 11.69
CA GLN A 81 10.67 5.89 10.38
C GLN A 81 11.35 5.02 9.32
N ALA A 82 12.48 4.39 9.64
CA ALA A 82 13.16 3.46 8.74
C ALA A 82 12.29 2.23 8.43
N ARG A 83 11.64 1.64 9.43
CA ARG A 83 10.69 0.52 9.23
C ARG A 83 9.51 0.93 8.36
N LEU A 84 8.96 2.11 8.60
CA LEU A 84 7.83 2.63 7.85
C LEU A 84 8.20 2.89 6.38
N ASN A 85 9.41 3.37 6.12
CA ASN A 85 9.92 3.51 4.76
C ASN A 85 10.07 2.14 4.08
N ALA A 86 10.65 1.15 4.76
CA ALA A 86 10.77 -0.20 4.22
C ALA A 86 9.40 -0.83 3.90
N LEU A 87 8.39 -0.63 4.76
CA LEU A 87 7.03 -1.09 4.50
C LEU A 87 6.40 -0.39 3.29
N ARG A 88 6.67 0.92 3.10
CA ARG A 88 6.21 1.67 1.92
C ARG A 88 6.83 1.14 0.64
N ASP A 89 8.13 0.83 0.66
CA ASP A 89 8.82 0.25 -0.51
C ASP A 89 8.18 -1.10 -0.88
N VAL A 90 7.93 -1.97 0.12
CA VAL A 90 7.21 -3.23 -0.08
C VAL A 90 5.80 -3.01 -0.63
N ALA A 91 5.08 -1.99 -0.16
CA ALA A 91 3.75 -1.66 -0.66
C ALA A 91 3.77 -1.20 -2.12
N VAL A 92 4.75 -0.39 -2.51
CA VAL A 92 4.94 0.08 -3.90
C VAL A 92 5.18 -1.11 -4.81
N ASP A 93 6.08 -2.02 -4.43
CA ASP A 93 6.38 -3.21 -5.21
C ASP A 93 5.15 -4.13 -5.32
N ALA A 94 4.44 -4.38 -4.21
CA ALA A 94 3.23 -5.18 -4.20
C ALA A 94 2.13 -4.59 -5.08
N TYR A 95 1.95 -3.27 -5.06
CA TYR A 95 0.99 -2.57 -5.92
C TYR A 95 1.37 -2.69 -7.40
N GLY A 96 2.66 -2.53 -7.74
CA GLY A 96 3.14 -2.70 -9.11
C GLY A 96 2.86 -4.10 -9.65
N VAL A 97 3.12 -5.14 -8.85
CA VAL A 97 2.82 -6.53 -9.20
C VAL A 97 1.33 -6.77 -9.36
N LEU A 98 0.51 -6.30 -8.41
CA LEU A 98 -0.96 -6.42 -8.48
C LEU A 98 -1.47 -5.79 -9.78
N ARG A 99 -1.01 -4.57 -10.09
CA ARG A 99 -1.44 -3.86 -11.30
C ARG A 99 -1.04 -4.58 -12.59
N GLY A 100 0.14 -5.21 -12.61
CA GLY A 100 0.56 -6.05 -13.72
C GLY A 100 -0.38 -7.24 -13.95
N ILE A 101 -0.82 -7.90 -12.87
CA ILE A 101 -1.75 -9.03 -12.94
C ILE A 101 -3.14 -8.57 -13.38
N GLU A 102 -3.62 -7.42 -12.88
CA GLU A 102 -4.89 -6.83 -13.31
C GLU A 102 -4.92 -6.56 -14.82
N ASN A 103 -3.85 -5.95 -15.34
CA ASN A 103 -3.73 -5.68 -16.78
C ASN A 103 -3.75 -6.99 -17.58
N ALA A 104 -3.00 -8.02 -17.16
CA ALA A 104 -3.02 -9.32 -17.82
C ALA A 104 -4.41 -9.97 -17.81
N ALA A 105 -5.16 -9.79 -16.71
CA ALA A 105 -6.53 -10.28 -16.60
C ALA A 105 -7.50 -9.49 -17.49
N ASP A 106 -7.31 -8.19 -17.66
CA ASP A 106 -8.07 -7.35 -18.60
C ASP A 106 -7.79 -7.76 -20.06
N ASP A 107 -6.52 -7.93 -20.42
CA ASP A 107 -6.10 -8.37 -21.76
C ASP A 107 -6.68 -9.74 -22.11
N TYR A 108 -6.63 -10.69 -21.17
CA TYR A 108 -7.25 -12.01 -21.34
C TYR A 108 -8.75 -11.92 -21.58
N ARG A 109 -9.45 -11.03 -20.84
CA ARG A 109 -10.89 -10.84 -21.03
C ARG A 109 -11.21 -10.23 -22.38
N ALA A 110 -10.43 -9.24 -22.81
CA ALA A 110 -10.59 -8.62 -24.13
C ALA A 110 -10.36 -9.64 -25.25
N GLU A 111 -9.34 -10.49 -25.14
CA GLU A 111 -9.05 -11.51 -26.13
C GLU A 111 -10.12 -12.61 -26.18
N ALA A 112 -10.59 -13.08 -25.03
CA ALA A 112 -11.69 -14.05 -24.96
C ALA A 112 -12.98 -13.49 -25.60
N LEU A 113 -13.28 -12.21 -25.41
CA LEU A 113 -14.43 -11.55 -26.06
C LEU A 113 -14.25 -11.45 -27.57
N ARG A 114 -13.06 -11.06 -28.05
CA ARG A 114 -12.74 -11.01 -29.49
C ARG A 114 -12.87 -12.39 -30.14
N SER A 115 -12.31 -13.42 -29.49
CA SER A 115 -12.37 -14.80 -29.98
C SER A 115 -13.81 -15.32 -30.06
N ALA A 116 -14.64 -15.03 -29.04
CA ALA A 116 -16.05 -15.40 -29.06
C ALA A 116 -16.83 -14.71 -30.19
N ALA A 117 -16.62 -13.40 -30.38
CA ALA A 117 -17.26 -12.64 -31.46
C ALA A 117 -16.82 -13.14 -32.85
N ALA A 118 -15.54 -13.44 -33.04
CA ALA A 118 -15.03 -14.00 -34.30
C ALA A 118 -15.63 -15.39 -34.60
N ALA A 119 -15.82 -16.23 -33.58
CA ALA A 119 -16.46 -17.53 -33.74
C ALA A 119 -17.94 -17.41 -34.12
N GLU A 120 -18.68 -16.48 -33.50
CA GLU A 120 -20.09 -16.21 -33.82
C GLU A 120 -20.26 -15.68 -35.25
N GLN A 121 -19.37 -14.77 -35.66
CA GLN A 121 -19.37 -14.25 -37.03
C GLN A 121 -19.04 -15.35 -38.05
N SER A 122 -18.01 -16.17 -37.80
CA SER A 122 -17.67 -17.30 -38.68
C SER A 122 -18.85 -18.26 -38.85
N ALA A 123 -19.57 -18.59 -37.77
CA ALA A 123 -20.74 -19.45 -37.85
C ALA A 123 -21.88 -18.83 -38.67
N THR A 124 -22.09 -17.51 -38.55
CA THR A 124 -23.09 -16.77 -39.33
C THR A 124 -22.73 -16.72 -40.82
N ASP A 125 -21.46 -16.51 -41.13
CA ASP A 125 -20.94 -16.47 -42.50
C ASP A 125 -21.07 -17.85 -43.16
N ASP A 126 -20.75 -18.94 -42.44
CA ASP A 126 -20.89 -20.32 -42.93
C ASP A 126 -22.35 -20.65 -43.26
N ILE A 127 -23.30 -20.28 -42.40
CA ILE A 127 -24.74 -20.48 -42.63
C ILE A 127 -25.19 -19.69 -43.87
N SER A 128 -24.75 -18.43 -43.98
CA SER A 128 -25.13 -17.55 -45.09
C SER A 128 -24.57 -18.05 -46.42
N ALA A 129 -23.31 -18.49 -46.45
CA ALA A 129 -22.68 -19.10 -47.61
C ALA A 129 -23.39 -20.40 -48.02
N ALA A 130 -23.73 -21.28 -47.06
CA ALA A 130 -24.47 -22.50 -47.34
C ALA A 130 -25.86 -22.23 -47.93
N ALA A 131 -26.58 -21.25 -47.40
CA ALA A 131 -27.87 -20.81 -47.93
C ALA A 131 -27.73 -20.27 -49.36
N PHE A 132 -26.76 -19.40 -49.61
CA PHE A 132 -26.47 -18.85 -50.94
C PHE A 132 -26.15 -19.95 -51.97
N LEU A 133 -25.27 -20.90 -51.63
CA LEU A 133 -24.94 -22.03 -52.50
C LEU A 133 -26.16 -22.91 -52.84
N ARG A 134 -27.08 -23.09 -51.89
CA ARG A 134 -28.35 -23.80 -52.17
C ARG A 134 -29.22 -23.05 -53.18
N THR A 135 -29.29 -21.72 -53.11
CA THR A 135 -30.06 -20.93 -54.09
C THR A 135 -29.46 -21.00 -55.50
N LEU A 136 -28.13 -21.04 -55.62
CA LEU A 136 -27.45 -21.19 -56.91
C LEU A 136 -27.66 -22.57 -57.53
N ARG A 137 -27.75 -23.64 -56.73
CA ARG A 137 -28.04 -25.01 -57.22
C ARG A 137 -29.50 -25.24 -57.61
N ALA A 138 -30.42 -24.39 -57.16
CA ALA A 138 -31.85 -24.51 -57.47
C ALA A 138 -32.25 -23.77 -58.76
N ARG A 139 -31.30 -23.06 -59.40
CA ARG A 139 -31.40 -22.53 -60.75
C ARG A 139 -30.72 -23.48 -61.73
#